data_AF-K0EVZ6-F1
#
_entry.id   AF-K0EVZ6-F1
#
_cell.length_a   1.000
_cell.length_b   1.000
_cell.length_c   1.000
_cell.angle_alpha   90.00
_cell.angle_beta   90.00
_cell.angle_gamma   90.00
#
_symmetry.space_group_name_H-M   'P 1'
#
loop_
_entity.id
_entity.type
_entity.pdbx_description
1 polymer ?
#
loop_
_entity_poly.entity_id
_entity_poly.type
_entity_poly.pdbx_seq_one_letter_code
_entity_poly.pdbx_strand_id
1 'polypeptide(L)'
;MLVLNGARDDMPEPQRLVIDWLHTWTGPYLIPGVAISNYSLPEGPATDLLVITPNACIAIAVEGMLLKESGTLRCPAEERWQLTGFDGDPVRVPAGDPNPLPRVRAAMDSLAQHLASAADIDTNVTGLVLVLPQVGTAVTADPGGPLPAGIEVLAGELRELRGWFRTTARREIAWTAEQVRAALAALHFPDAVTVAQLAAEGFRSAEADRPPAPTHAPPVTPGPPPTLPGPADAPPPTEPVPASLSTTGAARAKRPVGKPESAKTSSAKPRANRGPLLLAIGAVVAVLILGGAIWLFAKSGSTVGPPDTGNHSVTEPPPQLPIEVPPPTTEPTTEAPSPRTPQGCFPFQPDC
;
A
#
# COMPACT_ATOMS: atom_id res chain seq x y z
N MET A 1 2.06 -5.61 -0.56
CA MET A 1 1.03 -4.92 0.26
C MET A 1 0.18 -5.95 0.97
N LEU A 2 0.01 -5.80 2.28
CA LEU A 2 -0.87 -6.65 3.07
C LEU A 2 -2.31 -6.15 2.94
N VAL A 3 -3.26 -7.06 2.69
CA VAL A 3 -4.68 -6.70 2.56
C VAL A 3 -5.48 -7.44 3.64
N LEU A 4 -6.20 -6.67 4.46
CA LEU A 4 -7.09 -7.12 5.50
C LEU A 4 -8.53 -7.04 5.00
N ASN A 5 -9.35 -8.02 5.37
CA ASN A 5 -10.76 -8.09 4.96
C ASN A 5 -11.00 -8.17 3.43
N GLY A 6 -9.99 -8.57 2.65
CA GLY A 6 -10.07 -8.59 1.17
C GLY A 6 -10.88 -9.74 0.57
N ALA A 7 -11.14 -10.82 1.32
CA ALA A 7 -11.85 -12.01 0.85
C ALA A 7 -13.30 -12.02 1.33
N ARG A 8 -14.14 -11.19 0.70
CA ARG A 8 -15.57 -11.07 1.02
C ARG A 8 -16.44 -11.40 -0.19
N ASP A 9 -17.47 -12.23 0.04
CA ASP A 9 -18.40 -12.65 -1.02
C ASP A 9 -19.31 -11.51 -1.49
N ASP A 10 -19.62 -10.56 -0.60
CA ASP A 10 -20.52 -9.42 -0.86
C ASP A 10 -19.82 -8.17 -1.42
N MET A 11 -18.54 -8.28 -1.79
CA MET A 11 -17.76 -7.15 -2.29
C MET A 11 -18.25 -6.68 -3.68
N PRO A 12 -18.53 -5.38 -3.88
CA PRO A 12 -18.78 -4.81 -5.20
C PRO A 12 -17.63 -5.08 -6.18
N GLU A 13 -17.95 -5.33 -7.45
CA GLU A 13 -16.95 -5.65 -8.48
C GLU A 13 -15.83 -4.60 -8.62
N PRO A 14 -16.10 -3.28 -8.64
CA PRO A 14 -15.04 -2.27 -8.66
C PRO A 14 -14.06 -2.39 -7.48
N GLN A 15 -14.58 -2.67 -6.28
CA GLN A 15 -13.74 -2.83 -5.09
C GLN A 15 -12.90 -4.10 -5.15
N ARG A 16 -13.49 -5.22 -5.61
CA ARG A 16 -12.77 -6.49 -5.80
C ARG A 16 -11.60 -6.32 -6.76
N LEU A 17 -11.83 -5.63 -7.88
CA LEU A 17 -10.80 -5.35 -8.87
C LEU A 17 -9.61 -4.58 -8.27
N VAL A 18 -9.89 -3.57 -7.43
CA VAL A 18 -8.84 -2.80 -6.73
C VAL A 18 -8.10 -3.68 -5.73
N ILE A 19 -8.78 -4.53 -4.98
CA ILE A 19 -8.14 -5.47 -4.05
C ILE A 19 -7.22 -6.44 -4.78
N ASP A 20 -7.67 -7.00 -5.91
CA ASP A 20 -6.84 -7.84 -6.78
C ASP A 20 -5.59 -7.09 -7.26
N TRP A 21 -5.73 -5.82 -7.63
CA TRP A 21 -4.60 -4.95 -7.96
C TRP A 21 -3.60 -4.80 -6.81
N LEU A 22 -4.07 -4.56 -5.58
CA LEU A 22 -3.18 -4.44 -4.41
C LEU A 22 -2.40 -5.73 -4.15
N HIS A 23 -3.02 -6.89 -4.36
CA HIS A 23 -2.35 -8.19 -4.24
C HIS A 23 -1.22 -8.37 -5.26
N THR A 24 -1.27 -7.71 -6.42
CA THR A 24 -0.18 -7.76 -7.42
C THR A 24 1.03 -6.92 -7.03
N TRP A 25 0.96 -6.07 -6.00
CA TRP A 25 2.05 -5.20 -5.58
C TRP A 25 3.09 -5.96 -4.76
N THR A 26 3.87 -6.77 -5.47
CA THR A 26 4.93 -7.63 -4.94
C THR A 26 6.21 -7.53 -5.76
N GLY A 27 7.31 -8.04 -5.22
CA GLY A 27 8.61 -8.08 -5.90
C GLY A 27 9.09 -6.69 -6.36
N PRO A 28 9.45 -6.50 -7.65
CA PRO A 28 9.96 -5.23 -8.15
C PRO A 28 8.90 -4.12 -8.21
N TYR A 29 7.62 -4.45 -8.00
CA TYR A 29 6.49 -3.52 -8.03
C TYR A 29 5.86 -3.32 -6.65
N LEU A 30 6.53 -3.79 -5.59
CA LEU A 30 6.05 -3.64 -4.23
C LEU A 30 5.85 -2.15 -3.88
N ILE A 31 4.63 -1.84 -3.44
CA ILE A 31 4.36 -0.65 -2.65
C ILE A 31 4.12 -1.11 -1.23
N PRO A 32 4.93 -0.64 -0.27
CA PRO A 32 4.82 -1.03 1.13
C PRO A 32 3.51 -0.49 1.72
N GLY A 33 2.81 -1.32 2.49
CA GLY A 33 1.63 -0.86 3.21
C GLY A 33 0.66 -1.96 3.64
N VAL A 34 -0.36 -1.52 4.36
CA VAL A 34 -1.50 -2.32 4.81
C VAL A 34 -2.77 -1.67 4.28
N ALA A 35 -3.63 -2.44 3.62
CA ALA A 35 -4.94 -2.02 3.18
C ALA A 35 -6.01 -2.76 3.99
N ILE A 36 -7.10 -2.08 4.36
CA ILE A 36 -8.29 -2.65 4.98
C ILE A 36 -9.46 -2.40 4.03
N SER A 37 -10.11 -3.46 3.57
CA SER A 37 -11.30 -3.35 2.73
C SER A 37 -12.57 -3.11 3.56
N ASN A 38 -13.43 -2.23 3.06
CA ASN A 38 -14.74 -1.85 3.58
C ASN A 38 -14.69 -1.60 5.09
N TYR A 39 -13.99 -0.53 5.47
CA TYR A 39 -13.87 -0.11 6.84
C TYR A 39 -14.97 0.91 7.17
N SER A 40 -15.66 0.72 8.30
CA SER A 40 -16.66 1.66 8.80
C SER A 40 -16.48 1.85 10.29
N LEU A 41 -16.42 3.11 10.72
CA LEU A 41 -16.52 3.47 12.12
C LEU A 41 -17.99 3.40 12.56
N PRO A 42 -18.30 3.10 13.83
CA PRO A 42 -19.67 3.05 14.33
C PRO A 42 -20.49 4.32 14.07
N GLU A 43 -19.84 5.48 14.06
CA GLU A 43 -20.47 6.81 13.91
C GLU A 43 -20.00 7.54 12.63
N GLY A 44 -19.24 6.89 11.76
CA GLY A 44 -18.66 7.49 10.56
C GLY A 44 -19.17 6.85 9.27
N PRO A 45 -19.06 7.55 8.13
CA PRO A 45 -19.35 6.93 6.84
C PRO A 45 -18.38 5.78 6.57
N ALA A 46 -18.85 4.76 5.87
CA ALA A 46 -17.99 3.69 5.39
C ALA A 46 -17.00 4.22 4.34
N THR A 47 -15.77 3.72 4.38
CA THR A 47 -14.77 3.87 3.32
C THR A 47 -14.53 2.52 2.65
N ASP A 48 -14.41 2.52 1.33
CA ASP A 48 -14.27 1.28 0.56
C ASP A 48 -12.90 0.63 0.80
N LEU A 49 -11.85 1.45 0.93
CA LEU A 49 -10.54 0.99 1.40
C LEU A 49 -9.86 2.04 2.29
N LEU A 50 -9.25 1.58 3.37
CA LEU A 50 -8.29 2.35 4.16
C LEU A 50 -6.88 1.80 3.89
N VAL A 51 -5.97 2.63 3.40
CA VAL A 51 -4.59 2.21 3.11
C VAL A 51 -3.61 3.01 3.96
N ILE A 52 -2.79 2.30 4.73
CA ILE A 52 -1.69 2.88 5.50
C ILE A 52 -0.39 2.47 4.84
N THR A 53 0.40 3.45 4.44
CA THR A 53 1.76 3.31 3.91
C THR A 53 2.74 3.95 4.88
N PRO A 54 4.06 3.72 4.77
CA PRO A 54 5.04 4.41 5.61
C PRO A 54 4.93 5.94 5.55
N ASN A 55 4.39 6.50 4.48
CA ASN A 55 4.38 7.94 4.20
C ASN A 55 3.01 8.61 4.35
N ALA A 56 1.92 7.84 4.43
CA ALA A 56 0.56 8.38 4.43
C ALA A 56 -0.48 7.38 4.92
N CYS A 57 -1.57 7.92 5.46
CA CYS A 57 -2.84 7.22 5.70
C CYS A 57 -3.86 7.75 4.68
N ILE A 58 -4.50 6.84 3.92
CA ILE A 58 -5.36 7.18 2.79
C ILE A 58 -6.73 6.50 2.94
N ALA A 59 -7.81 7.29 2.91
CA ALA A 59 -9.17 6.79 2.76
C ALA A 59 -9.57 6.83 1.27
N ILE A 60 -9.98 5.70 0.72
CA ILE A 60 -10.30 5.54 -0.71
C ILE A 60 -11.78 5.22 -0.88
N ALA A 61 -12.47 6.01 -1.70
CA ALA A 61 -13.74 5.62 -2.29
C ALA A 61 -13.49 5.09 -3.71
N VAL A 62 -14.11 3.97 -4.05
CA VAL A 62 -13.97 3.29 -5.33
C VAL A 62 -15.28 3.36 -6.09
N GLU A 63 -15.24 4.08 -7.21
CA GLU A 63 -16.41 4.32 -8.06
C GLU A 63 -16.23 3.67 -9.41
N GLY A 64 -17.09 2.68 -9.72
CA GLY A 64 -17.17 2.13 -11.06
C GLY A 64 -17.99 3.04 -11.96
N MET A 65 -17.50 3.31 -13.18
CA MET A 65 -18.31 4.00 -14.18
C MET A 65 -19.53 3.15 -14.57
N LEU A 66 -20.68 3.79 -14.68
CA LEU A 66 -21.93 3.13 -15.06
C LEU A 66 -22.05 2.88 -16.57
N LEU A 67 -21.15 3.47 -17.36
CA LEU A 67 -21.26 3.57 -18.82
C LEU A 67 -19.95 3.20 -19.48
N LYS A 68 -20.06 2.60 -20.67
CA LYS A 68 -18.91 2.25 -21.51
C LYS A 68 -18.57 3.39 -22.47
N GLU A 69 -18.27 4.56 -21.90
CA GLU A 69 -17.89 5.76 -22.65
C GLU A 69 -16.49 6.23 -22.29
N SER A 70 -15.81 6.84 -23.27
CA SER A 70 -14.49 7.47 -23.09
C SER A 70 -14.65 8.99 -23.04
N GLY A 71 -13.73 9.67 -22.35
CA GLY A 71 -13.71 11.13 -22.34
C GLY A 71 -13.22 11.73 -21.03
N THR A 72 -13.51 13.02 -20.85
CA THR A 72 -13.15 13.74 -19.63
C THR A 72 -14.32 13.71 -18.66
N LEU A 73 -14.09 13.13 -17.49
CA LEU A 73 -14.98 13.18 -16.34
C LEU A 73 -14.71 14.47 -15.57
N ARG A 74 -15.67 15.39 -15.59
CA ARG A 74 -15.64 16.60 -14.76
C ARG A 74 -16.09 16.26 -13.35
N CYS A 75 -15.23 16.56 -12.39
CA CYS A 75 -15.36 16.22 -10.98
C CYS A 75 -15.41 17.47 -10.07
N PRO A 76 -16.33 18.42 -10.31
CA PRO A 76 -16.46 19.62 -9.46
C PRO A 76 -16.77 19.24 -8.02
N ALA A 77 -16.33 20.07 -7.07
CA ALA A 77 -16.43 19.79 -5.64
C ALA A 77 -17.88 19.69 -5.14
N GLU A 78 -18.76 20.60 -5.60
CA GLU A 78 -20.11 20.78 -5.07
C GLU A 78 -21.23 20.38 -6.06
N GLU A 79 -20.87 20.12 -7.32
CA GLU A 79 -21.84 19.80 -8.37
C GLU A 79 -21.82 18.31 -8.72
N ARG A 80 -22.86 17.86 -9.43
CA ARG A 80 -22.89 16.50 -9.98
C ARG A 80 -21.78 16.31 -10.99
N TRP A 81 -21.14 15.15 -10.93
CA TRP A 81 -20.10 14.80 -11.88
C TRP A 81 -20.68 14.56 -13.26
N GLN A 82 -19.95 14.97 -14.29
CA GLN A 82 -20.42 14.94 -15.67
C GLN A 82 -19.37 14.31 -16.57
N LEU A 83 -19.79 13.42 -17.45
CA LEU A 83 -18.94 12.89 -18.51
C LEU A 83 -19.26 13.61 -19.82
N THR A 84 -18.24 14.15 -20.48
CA THR A 84 -18.44 14.91 -21.73
C THR A 84 -19.18 14.05 -22.77
N GLY A 85 -20.32 14.55 -23.25
CA GLY A 85 -21.15 13.85 -24.26
C GLY A 85 -22.18 12.88 -23.68
N PHE A 86 -22.31 12.78 -22.36
CA PHE A 86 -23.29 11.94 -21.69
C PHE A 86 -24.20 12.78 -20.78
N ASP A 87 -25.51 12.52 -20.85
CA ASP A 87 -26.52 13.12 -19.97
C ASP A 87 -26.95 12.12 -18.89
N GLY A 88 -26.62 12.44 -17.63
CA GLY A 88 -26.87 11.60 -16.45
C GLY A 88 -25.64 11.45 -15.54
N ASP A 89 -25.78 10.64 -14.49
CA ASP A 89 -24.70 10.39 -13.52
C ASP A 89 -23.71 9.34 -14.05
N PRO A 90 -22.41 9.67 -14.21
CA PRO A 90 -21.42 8.74 -14.76
C PRO A 90 -20.96 7.66 -13.77
N VAL A 91 -21.18 7.89 -12.47
CA VAL A 91 -20.81 7.02 -11.36
C VAL A 91 -22.00 6.86 -10.40
N ARG A 92 -21.99 5.82 -9.57
CA ARG A 92 -23.06 5.60 -8.59
C ARG A 92 -22.88 6.54 -7.39
N VAL A 93 -23.80 7.48 -7.21
CA VAL A 93 -23.82 8.35 -6.02
C VAL A 93 -25.02 7.97 -5.14
N PRO A 94 -24.85 7.85 -3.80
CA PRO A 94 -25.98 7.68 -2.90
C PRO A 94 -27.03 8.78 -3.08
N ALA A 95 -28.31 8.45 -2.89
CA ALA A 95 -29.38 9.42 -3.01
C ALA A 95 -29.19 10.59 -2.02
N GLY A 96 -29.10 11.80 -2.54
CA GLY A 96 -28.95 13.03 -1.75
C GLY A 96 -27.58 13.70 -1.86
N ASP A 97 -26.54 12.95 -2.23
CA ASP A 97 -25.21 13.52 -2.43
C ASP A 97 -25.04 14.00 -3.89
N PRO A 98 -24.34 15.12 -4.13
CA PRO A 98 -24.05 15.57 -5.50
C PRO A 98 -22.98 14.68 -6.15
N ASN A 99 -22.02 14.21 -5.37
CA ASN A 99 -20.89 13.42 -5.83
C ASN A 99 -20.25 12.66 -4.63
N PRO A 100 -19.22 11.82 -4.85
CA PRO A 100 -18.59 11.05 -3.78
C PRO A 100 -17.78 11.86 -2.74
N LEU A 101 -17.39 13.11 -3.04
CA LEU A 101 -16.41 13.87 -2.25
C LEU A 101 -16.85 14.17 -0.81
N PRO A 102 -18.12 14.57 -0.53
CA PRO A 102 -18.58 14.79 0.85
C PRO A 102 -18.43 13.56 1.74
N ARG A 103 -18.73 12.37 1.20
CA ARG A 103 -18.57 11.10 1.93
C ARG A 103 -17.11 10.80 2.23
N VAL A 104 -16.20 11.00 1.27
CA VAL A 104 -14.75 10.80 1.49
C VAL A 104 -14.23 11.78 2.54
N ARG A 105 -14.65 13.04 2.48
CA ARG A 105 -14.29 14.05 3.48
C ARG A 105 -14.73 13.64 4.88
N ALA A 106 -16.00 13.26 5.03
CA ALA A 106 -16.53 12.81 6.31
C ALA A 106 -15.80 11.55 6.80
N ALA A 107 -15.41 10.62 5.90
CA ALA A 107 -14.61 9.45 6.27
C ALA A 107 -13.22 9.85 6.79
N MET A 108 -12.53 10.78 6.12
CA MET A 108 -11.23 11.29 6.55
C MET A 108 -11.30 11.92 7.94
N ASP A 109 -12.29 12.79 8.16
CA ASP A 109 -12.48 13.52 9.42
C ASP A 109 -12.77 12.53 10.56
N SER A 110 -13.70 11.58 10.35
CA SER A 110 -14.00 10.53 11.33
C SER A 110 -12.79 9.64 11.63
N LEU A 111 -12.01 9.25 10.61
CA LEU A 111 -10.80 8.44 10.77
C LEU A 111 -9.72 9.18 11.55
N ALA A 112 -9.44 10.44 11.21
CA ALA A 112 -8.46 11.25 11.92
C ALA A 112 -8.85 11.43 13.40
N GLN A 113 -10.12 11.77 13.66
CA GLN A 113 -10.63 11.93 15.02
C GLN A 113 -10.60 10.63 15.83
N HIS A 114 -10.94 9.49 15.21
CA HIS A 114 -10.89 8.18 15.87
C HIS A 114 -9.45 7.78 16.20
N LEU A 115 -8.51 7.95 15.28
CA LEU A 115 -7.10 7.62 15.52
C LEU A 115 -6.47 8.51 16.60
N ALA A 116 -6.81 9.79 16.62
CA ALA A 116 -6.36 10.71 17.66
C ALA A 116 -6.92 10.32 19.04
N SER A 117 -8.21 9.98 19.13
CA SER A 117 -8.85 9.66 20.41
C SER A 117 -8.54 8.24 20.93
N ALA A 118 -8.51 7.24 20.06
CA ALA A 118 -8.35 5.83 20.44
C ALA A 118 -6.89 5.36 20.49
N ALA A 119 -5.98 6.00 19.75
CA ALA A 119 -4.58 5.59 19.67
C ALA A 119 -3.57 6.70 19.98
N ASP A 120 -4.00 7.92 20.31
CA ASP A 120 -3.13 9.11 20.48
C ASP A 120 -2.26 9.39 19.24
N ILE A 121 -2.82 9.16 18.05
CA ILE A 121 -2.16 9.38 16.76
C ILE A 121 -2.79 10.59 16.07
N ASP A 122 -2.11 11.73 16.14
CA ASP A 122 -2.46 12.91 15.35
C ASP A 122 -1.87 12.78 13.93
N THR A 123 -2.72 12.60 12.93
CA THR A 123 -2.30 12.31 11.55
C THR A 123 -3.25 12.91 10.53
N ASN A 124 -2.69 13.35 9.40
CA ASN A 124 -3.47 13.79 8.26
C ASN A 124 -3.88 12.59 7.41
N VAL A 125 -5.18 12.31 7.35
CA VAL A 125 -5.76 11.33 6.43
C VAL A 125 -5.97 12.00 5.07
N THR A 126 -5.43 11.42 4.01
CA THR A 126 -5.67 11.87 2.62
C THR A 126 -6.87 11.14 2.05
N GLY A 127 -7.76 11.84 1.34
CA GLY A 127 -8.87 11.24 0.60
C GLY A 127 -8.50 10.98 -0.84
N LEU A 128 -8.90 9.83 -1.38
CA LEU A 128 -8.79 9.52 -2.80
C LEU A 128 -10.14 9.01 -3.31
N VAL A 129 -10.68 9.63 -4.35
CA VAL A 129 -11.76 9.02 -5.13
C VAL A 129 -11.16 8.39 -6.37
N LEU A 130 -11.19 7.06 -6.42
CA LEU A 130 -10.72 6.26 -7.53
C LEU A 130 -11.90 5.90 -8.45
N VAL A 131 -11.91 6.44 -9.65
CA VAL A 131 -12.91 6.14 -10.67
C VAL A 131 -12.36 5.10 -11.64
N LEU A 132 -13.05 3.96 -11.73
CA LEU A 132 -12.68 2.85 -12.61
C LEU A 132 -13.45 2.95 -13.92
N PRO A 133 -12.77 3.20 -15.06
CA PRO A 133 -13.42 3.15 -16.36
C PRO A 133 -13.86 1.71 -16.69
N GLN A 134 -14.85 1.60 -17.57
CA GLN A 134 -15.25 0.30 -18.12
C GLN A 134 -14.16 -0.26 -19.03
N VAL A 135 -14.05 -1.58 -19.10
CA VAL A 135 -12.99 -2.24 -19.90
C VAL A 135 -13.03 -1.77 -21.36
N GLY A 136 -11.90 -1.22 -21.82
CA GLY A 136 -11.73 -0.71 -23.18
C GLY A 136 -12.12 0.76 -23.37
N THR A 137 -12.44 1.49 -22.30
CA THR A 137 -12.63 2.95 -22.36
C THR A 137 -11.47 3.70 -21.73
N ALA A 138 -11.23 4.93 -22.19
CA ALA A 138 -10.22 5.80 -21.64
C ALA A 138 -10.90 7.02 -21.01
N VAL A 139 -10.75 7.16 -19.69
CA VAL A 139 -11.32 8.29 -18.95
C VAL A 139 -10.24 9.04 -18.21
N THR A 140 -10.25 10.36 -18.34
CA THR A 140 -9.39 11.28 -17.59
C THR A 140 -10.24 12.11 -16.65
N ALA A 141 -9.81 12.24 -15.39
CA ALA A 141 -10.46 13.11 -14.44
C ALA A 141 -10.01 14.57 -14.64
N ASP A 142 -10.97 15.49 -14.70
CA ASP A 142 -10.76 16.93 -14.62
C ASP A 142 -11.50 17.43 -13.37
N PRO A 143 -10.81 17.95 -12.34
CA PRO A 143 -11.47 18.41 -11.12
C PRO A 143 -12.44 19.58 -11.35
N GLY A 144 -12.40 20.28 -12.50
CA GLY A 144 -13.33 21.37 -12.82
C GLY A 144 -13.24 22.58 -11.89
N GLY A 145 -12.22 22.62 -11.01
CA GLY A 145 -12.06 23.62 -9.95
C GLY A 145 -11.13 23.12 -8.84
N PRO A 146 -10.98 23.88 -7.75
CA PRO A 146 -10.24 23.42 -6.57
C PRO A 146 -11.02 22.30 -5.86
N LEU A 147 -10.37 21.17 -5.64
CA LEU A 147 -10.90 20.10 -4.80
C LEU A 147 -10.82 20.47 -3.31
N PRO A 148 -11.66 19.86 -2.45
CA PRO A 148 -11.50 19.99 -1.00
C PRO A 148 -10.08 19.60 -0.56
N ALA A 149 -9.55 20.32 0.42
CA ALA A 149 -8.19 20.10 0.90
C ALA A 149 -7.98 18.64 1.34
N GLY A 150 -6.86 18.05 0.88
CA GLY A 150 -6.52 16.66 1.20
C GLY A 150 -7.27 15.60 0.39
N ILE A 151 -8.14 15.98 -0.55
CA ILE A 151 -8.84 15.04 -1.44
C ILE A 151 -8.30 15.13 -2.86
N GLU A 152 -8.00 13.98 -3.44
CA GLU A 152 -7.58 13.83 -4.84
C GLU A 152 -8.58 12.94 -5.59
N VAL A 153 -8.73 13.16 -6.90
CA VAL A 153 -9.57 12.33 -7.78
C VAL A 153 -8.68 11.72 -8.86
N LEU A 154 -8.78 10.40 -9.02
CA LEU A 154 -8.03 9.64 -10.01
C LEU A 154 -8.98 8.80 -10.85
N ALA A 155 -9.02 9.03 -12.16
CA ALA A 155 -9.64 8.10 -13.09
C ALA A 155 -8.54 7.25 -13.74
N GLY A 156 -8.67 5.92 -13.66
CA GLY A 156 -7.68 5.04 -14.28
C GLY A 156 -7.70 3.61 -13.75
N GLU A 157 -6.68 2.86 -14.14
CA GLU A 157 -6.54 1.44 -13.83
C GLU A 157 -5.37 1.20 -12.85
N LEU A 158 -4.94 -0.06 -12.73
CA LEU A 158 -3.80 -0.50 -11.91
C LEU A 158 -2.56 0.39 -12.10
N ARG A 159 -2.25 0.80 -13.33
CA ARG A 159 -1.03 1.56 -13.63
C ARG A 159 -1.08 2.96 -13.05
N GLU A 160 -2.20 3.64 -13.21
CA GLU A 160 -2.45 4.99 -12.73
C GLU A 160 -2.49 5.00 -11.21
N LEU A 161 -3.22 4.06 -10.58
CA LEU A 161 -3.28 3.91 -9.13
C LEU A 161 -1.89 3.66 -8.54
N ARG A 162 -1.13 2.73 -9.12
CA ARG A 162 0.24 2.46 -8.70
C ARG A 162 1.15 3.68 -8.88
N GLY A 163 0.97 4.42 -9.99
CA GLY A 163 1.68 5.67 -10.25
C GLY A 163 1.41 6.74 -9.19
N TRP A 164 0.15 6.86 -8.78
CA TRP A 164 -0.29 7.77 -7.71
C TRP A 164 0.37 7.42 -6.37
N PHE A 165 0.30 6.16 -5.93
CA PHE A 165 0.94 5.72 -4.70
C PHE A 165 2.46 5.91 -4.70
N ARG A 166 3.13 5.75 -5.85
CA ARG A 166 4.56 6.04 -5.98
C ARG A 166 4.90 7.51 -5.83
N THR A 167 3.97 8.41 -6.15
CA THR A 167 4.13 9.84 -5.88
C THR A 167 3.97 10.11 -4.38
N THR A 168 2.97 9.51 -3.74
CA THR A 168 2.75 9.61 -2.28
C THR A 168 3.94 9.04 -1.49
N ALA A 169 4.58 7.97 -1.96
CA ALA A 169 5.76 7.38 -1.33
C ALA A 169 7.01 8.30 -1.30
N ARG A 170 7.00 9.43 -2.04
CA ARG A 170 8.07 10.43 -2.01
C ARG A 170 7.93 11.44 -0.87
N ARG A 171 6.80 11.44 -0.16
CA ARG A 171 6.56 12.26 1.02
C ARG A 171 7.44 11.78 2.18
N GLU A 172 7.58 12.58 3.23
CA GLU A 172 8.31 12.17 4.42
C GLU A 172 7.64 10.95 5.09
N ILE A 173 8.43 10.10 5.73
CA ILE A 173 7.90 8.93 6.45
C ILE A 173 7.16 9.43 7.68
N ALA A 174 5.87 9.10 7.77
CA ALA A 174 4.95 9.55 8.81
C ALA A 174 4.52 8.42 9.77
N TRP A 175 4.72 7.15 9.38
CA TRP A 175 4.23 5.99 10.12
C TRP A 175 5.34 5.00 10.47
N THR A 176 5.46 4.71 11.76
CA THR A 176 6.26 3.59 12.29
C THR A 176 5.43 2.30 12.35
N ALA A 177 6.09 1.15 12.38
CA ALA A 177 5.44 -0.15 12.52
C ALA A 177 4.62 -0.25 13.82
N GLU A 178 5.08 0.39 14.90
CA GLU A 178 4.40 0.46 16.18
C GLU A 178 3.14 1.35 16.10
N GLN A 179 3.21 2.51 15.44
CA GLN A 179 2.05 3.37 15.21
C GLN A 179 1.00 2.68 14.34
N VAL A 180 1.41 1.97 13.29
CA VAL A 180 0.47 1.19 12.47
C VAL A 180 -0.18 0.09 13.30
N ARG A 181 0.57 -0.59 14.17
CA ARG A 181 -0.04 -1.57 15.08
C ARG A 181 -1.07 -0.96 16.01
N ALA A 182 -0.74 0.18 16.63
CA ALA A 182 -1.65 0.88 17.53
C ALA A 182 -2.91 1.34 16.77
N ALA A 183 -2.75 1.89 15.57
CA ALA A 183 -3.87 2.22 14.69
C ALA A 183 -4.71 0.98 14.35
N LEU A 184 -4.11 -0.13 13.91
CA LEU A 184 -4.85 -1.37 13.63
C LEU A 184 -5.61 -1.87 14.85
N ALA A 185 -5.03 -1.82 16.05
CA ALA A 185 -5.73 -2.17 17.28
C ALA A 185 -6.93 -1.26 17.56
N ALA A 186 -6.77 0.06 17.40
CA ALA A 186 -7.86 1.04 17.53
C ALA A 186 -8.95 0.86 16.46
N LEU A 187 -8.60 0.36 15.27
CA LEU A 187 -9.51 0.02 14.19
C LEU A 187 -10.10 -1.40 14.32
N HIS A 188 -9.87 -2.09 15.44
CA HIS A 188 -10.34 -3.46 15.74
C HIS A 188 -9.68 -4.61 14.96
N PHE A 189 -8.42 -4.41 14.53
CA PHE A 189 -7.55 -5.41 13.91
C PHE A 189 -6.25 -5.66 14.70
N PRO A 190 -6.27 -5.87 16.03
CA PRO A 190 -5.07 -5.87 16.88
C PRO A 190 -4.05 -6.95 16.53
N ASP A 191 -4.52 -8.12 16.08
CA ASP A 191 -3.70 -9.31 15.81
C ASP A 191 -3.53 -9.60 14.32
N ALA A 192 -3.98 -8.68 13.45
CA ALA A 192 -3.96 -8.90 12.00
C ALA A 192 -2.55 -8.93 11.41
N VAL A 193 -1.63 -8.13 11.97
CA VAL A 193 -0.25 -8.01 11.50
C VAL A 193 0.69 -7.78 12.68
N THR A 194 1.87 -8.39 12.66
CA THR A 194 2.93 -8.19 13.66
C THR A 194 3.86 -7.01 13.30
N VAL A 195 4.63 -6.49 14.26
CA VAL A 195 5.59 -5.39 14.06
C VAL A 195 6.70 -5.90 13.15
N ALA A 196 7.12 -7.15 13.31
CA ALA A 196 8.08 -7.79 12.42
C ALA A 196 7.56 -7.90 10.97
N GLN A 197 6.28 -8.21 10.77
CA GLN A 197 5.66 -8.20 9.43
C GLN A 197 5.59 -6.78 8.84
N LEU A 198 5.21 -5.78 9.63
CA LEU A 198 5.20 -4.38 9.19
C LEU A 198 6.62 -3.89 8.84
N ALA A 199 7.63 -4.25 9.65
CA ALA A 199 9.02 -3.94 9.35
C ALA A 199 9.49 -4.62 8.05
N ALA A 200 9.09 -5.87 7.81
CA ALA A 200 9.37 -6.57 6.55
C ALA A 200 8.66 -5.95 5.34
N GLU A 201 7.49 -5.36 5.54
CA GLU A 201 6.80 -4.55 4.52
C GLU A 201 7.45 -3.17 4.32
N GLY A 202 8.45 -2.76 5.11
CA GLY A 202 9.19 -1.51 4.92
C GLY A 202 8.78 -0.35 5.82
N PHE A 203 7.95 -0.58 6.83
CA PHE A 203 7.74 0.40 7.89
C PHE A 203 8.98 0.49 8.80
N ARG A 204 9.32 1.70 9.25
CA ARG A 204 10.39 1.88 10.24
C ARG A 204 9.93 1.36 11.59
N SER A 205 10.79 0.63 12.29
CA SER A 205 10.57 0.30 13.71
C SER A 205 11.24 1.35 14.58
N ALA A 206 10.53 1.86 15.58
CA ALA A 206 11.11 2.77 16.56
C ALA A 206 12.28 2.13 17.34
N GLU A 207 12.28 0.81 17.48
CA GLU A 207 13.36 0.06 18.10
C GLU A 207 14.66 0.08 17.27
N ALA A 208 14.57 0.14 15.94
CA ALA A 208 15.76 0.18 15.07
C ALA A 208 16.53 1.52 15.19
N ASP A 209 15.83 2.59 15.56
CA ASP A 209 16.42 3.92 15.80
C ASP A 209 16.92 4.10 17.24
N ARG A 210 16.60 3.15 18.15
CA ARG A 210 17.14 3.19 19.51
C ARG A 210 18.65 2.88 19.45
N PRO A 211 19.52 3.77 19.95
CA PRO A 211 20.93 3.47 20.07
C PRO A 211 21.11 2.17 20.85
N PRO A 212 22.02 1.26 20.45
CA PRO A 212 22.27 0.06 21.23
C PRO A 212 22.55 0.49 22.65
N ALA A 213 21.75 -0.01 23.60
CA ALA A 213 21.97 0.29 25.01
C ALA A 213 23.45 0.01 25.31
N PRO A 214 24.16 0.92 26.02
CA PRO A 214 25.55 0.68 26.35
C PRO A 214 25.61 -0.70 26.99
N THR A 215 26.30 -1.63 26.33
CA THR A 215 26.53 -2.96 26.88
C THR A 215 27.23 -2.71 28.20
N HIS A 216 26.49 -2.78 29.30
CA HIS A 216 27.09 -2.91 30.60
C HIS A 216 27.94 -4.17 30.48
N ALA A 217 29.26 -3.98 30.37
CA ALA A 217 30.19 -5.07 30.55
C ALA A 217 29.76 -5.76 31.85
N PRO A 218 29.68 -7.10 31.86
CA PRO A 218 29.37 -7.81 33.09
C PRO A 218 30.28 -7.25 34.18
N PRO A 219 29.77 -7.01 35.40
CA PRO A 219 30.59 -6.48 36.48
C PRO A 219 31.84 -7.34 36.56
N VAL A 220 33.00 -6.71 36.33
CA VAL A 220 34.30 -7.34 36.53
C VAL A 220 34.27 -7.80 37.97
N THR A 221 34.09 -9.10 38.17
CA THR A 221 34.18 -9.70 39.49
C THR A 221 35.58 -9.35 39.98
N PRO A 222 35.73 -8.69 41.15
CA PRO A 222 37.04 -8.36 41.68
C PRO A 222 37.84 -9.66 41.73
N GLY A 223 38.88 -9.74 40.89
CA GLY A 223 39.82 -10.84 40.96
C GLY A 223 40.39 -10.89 42.38
N PRO A 224 40.65 -12.07 42.94
CA PRO A 224 41.26 -12.19 44.25
C PRO A 224 42.54 -11.33 44.30
N PRO A 225 42.79 -10.63 45.42
CA PRO A 225 43.96 -9.77 45.54
C PRO A 225 45.23 -10.57 45.23
N PRO A 226 46.20 -9.99 44.50
CA PRO A 226 47.45 -10.67 44.21
C PRO A 226 48.07 -11.11 45.53
N THR A 227 48.24 -12.43 45.67
CA THR A 227 48.95 -13.02 46.78
C THR A 227 50.39 -12.54 46.71
N LEU A 228 50.78 -11.67 47.65
CA LEU A 228 52.15 -11.22 47.86
C LEU A 228 53.06 -12.46 48.02
N PRO A 229 54.05 -12.67 47.14
CA PRO A 229 55.07 -13.68 47.36
C PRO A 229 55.93 -13.23 48.54
N GLY A 230 55.92 -14.02 49.60
CA GLY A 230 56.80 -13.84 50.76
C GLY A 230 58.27 -14.00 50.39
N PRO A 231 59.19 -13.39 51.16
CA PRO A 231 60.61 -13.39 50.87
C PRO A 231 61.22 -14.72 51.28
N ALA A 232 61.79 -15.48 50.35
CA ALA A 232 62.67 -16.59 50.66
C ALA A 232 63.69 -16.80 49.54
N ASP A 233 64.92 -16.48 49.89
CA ASP A 233 66.18 -17.10 49.50
C ASP A 233 66.68 -17.01 48.04
N ALA A 234 67.80 -16.28 47.93
CA ALA A 234 68.67 -16.17 46.78
C ALA A 234 69.69 -17.35 46.73
N PRO A 235 70.64 -17.39 45.77
CA PRO A 235 70.59 -18.22 44.56
C PRO A 235 71.78 -19.21 44.50
N PRO A 236 72.02 -19.88 43.37
CA PRO A 236 73.35 -19.72 42.76
C PRO A 236 73.37 -19.61 41.21
N PRO A 237 74.49 -19.15 40.63
CA PRO A 237 74.62 -18.71 39.24
C PRO A 237 75.26 -19.76 38.31
N THR A 238 74.91 -19.74 37.02
CA THR A 238 75.64 -20.45 35.93
C THR A 238 75.18 -19.84 34.59
N GLU A 239 75.96 -18.91 34.01
CA GLU A 239 76.98 -19.05 32.93
C GLU A 239 76.45 -18.65 31.53
N PRO A 240 77.21 -17.84 30.75
CA PRO A 240 76.76 -17.25 29.49
C PRO A 240 77.30 -17.99 28.25
N VAL A 241 76.56 -17.92 27.13
CA VAL A 241 77.04 -18.33 25.79
C VAL A 241 76.78 -17.21 24.77
N PRO A 242 77.76 -16.83 23.92
CA PRO A 242 77.67 -15.66 23.04
C PRO A 242 77.27 -15.95 21.58
N ALA A 243 76.78 -14.86 20.97
CA ALA A 243 76.57 -14.45 19.57
C ALA A 243 77.06 -15.30 18.36
N SER A 244 76.25 -15.25 17.29
CA SER A 244 76.75 -15.19 15.90
C SER A 244 75.84 -14.33 15.00
N LEU A 245 76.51 -13.44 14.27
CA LEU A 245 76.04 -12.53 13.22
C LEU A 245 76.07 -13.24 11.85
N SER A 246 75.22 -12.81 10.90
CA SER A 246 75.50 -12.63 9.45
C SER A 246 74.20 -12.45 8.65
N THR A 247 73.94 -11.33 7.95
CA THR A 247 74.40 -10.87 6.60
C THR A 247 73.30 -11.10 5.53
N THR A 248 72.48 -10.11 5.15
CA THR A 248 72.57 -9.13 4.02
C THR A 248 72.16 -9.63 2.62
N GLY A 249 71.18 -8.95 2.00
CA GLY A 249 70.92 -8.88 0.54
C GLY A 249 69.69 -7.97 0.26
N ALA A 250 69.84 -6.69 -0.13
CA ALA A 250 69.97 -6.11 -1.50
C ALA A 250 68.77 -6.46 -2.43
N ALA A 251 68.08 -5.58 -3.17
CA ALA A 251 68.29 -4.24 -3.77
C ALA A 251 66.90 -3.59 -4.06
N ARG A 252 66.60 -2.28 -3.88
CA ARG A 252 66.96 -1.02 -4.59
C ARG A 252 66.35 -0.79 -5.99
N ALA A 253 65.39 0.17 -6.09
CA ALA A 253 65.24 1.19 -7.16
C ALA A 253 64.11 2.19 -6.75
N LYS A 254 64.42 3.42 -6.30
CA LYS A 254 64.64 4.73 -6.99
C LYS A 254 63.36 5.58 -7.25
N ARG A 255 63.37 6.74 -6.57
CA ARG A 255 62.56 8.00 -6.58
C ARG A 255 62.86 8.87 -7.83
N PRO A 256 62.19 10.04 -8.16
CA PRO A 256 62.04 11.27 -7.32
C PRO A 256 60.74 12.12 -7.51
N VAL A 257 60.19 12.79 -6.49
CA VAL A 257 60.35 14.21 -6.05
C VAL A 257 59.87 15.32 -7.03
N GLY A 258 58.79 16.01 -6.63
CA GLY A 258 58.34 17.35 -7.06
C GLY A 258 57.36 17.91 -6.01
N LYS A 259 57.53 19.18 -5.60
CA LYS A 259 57.15 19.81 -4.32
C LYS A 259 55.85 20.70 -4.45
N PRO A 260 55.36 21.43 -3.41
CA PRO A 260 53.98 21.37 -2.87
C PRO A 260 53.23 22.72 -2.94
N GLU A 261 52.02 22.84 -2.35
CA GLU A 261 51.60 23.92 -1.43
C GLU A 261 50.08 23.88 -1.05
N SER A 262 49.80 24.05 0.25
CA SER A 262 48.53 24.45 0.94
C SER A 262 47.27 23.57 0.85
N ALA A 263 46.44 23.34 1.88
CA ALA A 263 46.45 23.47 3.34
C ALA A 263 45.17 22.75 3.88
N LYS A 264 45.16 22.33 5.16
CA LYS A 264 44.03 21.90 6.02
C LYS A 264 43.57 20.41 6.04
N THR A 265 44.33 19.64 6.82
CA THR A 265 43.95 18.75 7.96
C THR A 265 42.50 18.29 8.21
N SER A 266 42.28 16.96 8.17
CA SER A 266 41.61 16.10 9.17
C SER A 266 41.64 14.65 8.65
N SER A 267 42.62 13.81 8.99
CA SER A 267 42.78 12.92 10.16
C SER A 267 41.75 11.78 10.32
N ALA A 268 42.29 10.54 10.26
CA ALA A 268 41.77 9.26 10.78
C ALA A 268 40.59 8.60 10.02
N LYS A 269 40.54 7.30 9.72
CA LYS A 269 41.42 6.10 9.81
C LYS A 269 40.67 4.97 9.04
N PRO A 270 41.33 4.01 8.38
CA PRO A 270 40.68 2.98 7.57
C PRO A 270 40.42 1.68 8.35
N ARG A 271 39.39 0.89 7.96
CA ARG A 271 39.14 -0.56 8.23
C ARG A 271 37.65 -0.84 7.96
N ALA A 272 37.18 -1.99 7.53
CA ALA A 272 37.74 -3.21 6.96
C ALA A 272 36.53 -3.97 6.40
N ASN A 273 36.75 -4.54 5.23
CA ASN A 273 35.93 -5.47 4.48
C ASN A 273 35.35 -6.61 5.35
N ARG A 274 34.01 -6.74 5.43
CA ARG A 274 33.32 -7.99 5.83
C ARG A 274 32.22 -8.26 4.82
N GLY A 275 32.49 -9.26 3.98
CA GLY A 275 31.63 -9.77 2.92
C GLY A 275 30.42 -10.58 3.42
N PRO A 276 29.62 -11.11 2.49
CA PRO A 276 28.18 -11.24 2.60
C PRO A 276 27.74 -12.58 3.19
N LEU A 277 26.97 -12.56 4.28
CA LEU A 277 26.31 -13.76 4.83
C LEU A 277 24.77 -13.69 4.77
N LEU A 278 24.18 -12.54 4.40
CA LEU A 278 22.71 -12.37 4.43
C LEU A 278 21.97 -12.84 3.16
N LEU A 279 22.68 -13.22 2.09
CA LEU A 279 22.04 -13.64 0.84
C LEU A 279 21.55 -15.10 0.83
N ALA A 280 21.97 -15.94 1.78
CA ALA A 280 21.61 -17.37 1.78
C ALA A 280 20.23 -17.66 2.42
N ILE A 281 19.71 -16.81 3.30
CA ILE A 281 18.43 -17.04 3.99
C ILE A 281 17.24 -16.61 3.11
N GLY A 282 17.41 -15.58 2.27
CA GLY A 282 16.35 -15.11 1.36
C GLY A 282 15.97 -16.13 0.27
N ALA A 283 16.92 -16.95 -0.19
CA ALA A 283 16.67 -17.93 -1.25
C ALA A 283 15.79 -19.11 -0.78
N VAL A 284 15.88 -19.51 0.49
CA VAL A 284 15.13 -20.66 1.02
C VAL A 284 13.65 -20.30 1.21
N VAL A 285 13.34 -19.07 1.60
CA VAL A 285 11.94 -18.61 1.77
C VAL A 285 11.24 -18.43 0.42
N ALA A 286 11.95 -17.97 -0.61
CA ALA A 286 11.38 -17.83 -1.96
C ALA A 286 10.98 -19.18 -2.58
N VAL A 287 11.77 -20.25 -2.34
CA VAL A 287 11.46 -21.59 -2.85
C VAL A 287 10.25 -22.19 -2.11
N LEU A 288 10.07 -21.91 -0.82
CA LEU A 288 8.91 -22.40 -0.06
C LEU A 288 7.60 -21.71 -0.46
N ILE A 289 7.63 -20.41 -0.79
CA ILE A 289 6.44 -19.68 -1.25
C ILE A 289 6.03 -20.14 -2.66
N LEU A 290 6.98 -20.36 -3.57
CA LEU A 290 6.67 -20.92 -4.90
C LEU A 290 6.13 -22.35 -4.81
N GLY A 291 6.68 -23.18 -3.93
CA GLY A 291 6.19 -24.56 -3.72
C GLY A 291 4.77 -24.61 -3.15
N GLY A 292 4.43 -23.70 -2.24
CA GLY A 292 3.09 -23.62 -1.64
C GLY A 292 2.00 -23.16 -2.62
N ALA A 293 2.30 -22.19 -3.48
CA ALA A 293 1.35 -21.68 -4.48
C ALA A 293 1.01 -22.73 -5.56
N ILE A 294 1.99 -23.52 -6.01
CA ILE A 294 1.77 -24.59 -6.99
C ILE A 294 0.92 -25.72 -6.38
N TRP A 295 1.12 -26.05 -5.10
CA TRP A 295 0.30 -27.07 -4.43
C TRP A 295 -1.15 -26.63 -4.23
N LEU A 296 -1.40 -25.35 -3.96
CA LEU A 296 -2.76 -24.79 -3.83
C LEU A 296 -3.51 -24.79 -5.17
N PHE A 297 -2.85 -24.49 -6.29
CA PHE A 297 -3.46 -24.58 -7.63
C PHE A 297 -3.70 -26.03 -8.09
N ALA A 298 -2.87 -26.99 -7.66
CA ALA A 298 -3.08 -28.40 -8.00
C ALA A 298 -4.31 -29.01 -7.30
N LYS A 299 -4.83 -28.38 -6.23
CA LYS A 299 -5.97 -28.91 -5.47
C LYS A 299 -7.33 -28.30 -5.86
N SER A 300 -7.35 -27.23 -6.66
CA SER A 300 -8.56 -26.52 -7.10
C SER A 300 -8.96 -26.80 -8.57
N GLY A 301 -8.40 -27.83 -9.19
CA GLY A 301 -8.78 -28.28 -10.53
C GLY A 301 -10.16 -28.96 -10.57
N SER A 302 -11.22 -28.16 -10.61
CA SER A 302 -12.57 -28.61 -11.00
C SER A 302 -12.78 -28.38 -12.50
N THR A 303 -12.66 -29.48 -13.25
CA THR A 303 -13.40 -29.81 -14.48
C THR A 303 -13.62 -28.69 -15.51
N VAL A 304 -12.68 -28.56 -16.45
CA VAL A 304 -12.93 -28.01 -17.79
C VAL A 304 -13.50 -29.14 -18.66
N GLY A 305 -14.76 -29.00 -19.09
CA GLY A 305 -15.37 -29.86 -20.09
C GLY A 305 -14.87 -29.52 -21.51
N PRO A 306 -14.80 -30.51 -22.42
CA PRO A 306 -14.26 -30.34 -23.77
C PRO A 306 -15.18 -29.48 -24.66
N PRO A 307 -14.62 -28.80 -25.68
CA PRO A 307 -15.40 -27.96 -26.59
C PRO A 307 -16.22 -28.83 -27.56
N ASP A 308 -17.54 -28.64 -27.56
CA ASP A 308 -18.42 -29.19 -28.58
C ASP A 308 -18.14 -28.52 -29.93
N THR A 309 -17.74 -29.34 -30.90
CA THR A 309 -17.56 -28.98 -32.31
C THR A 309 -18.89 -29.24 -33.03
N GLY A 310 -19.73 -28.22 -33.11
CA GLY A 310 -20.98 -28.23 -33.88
C GLY A 310 -20.87 -27.36 -35.13
N ASN A 311 -20.67 -28.01 -36.28
CA ASN A 311 -20.81 -27.40 -37.60
C ASN A 311 -22.25 -26.90 -37.80
N HIS A 312 -22.44 -25.60 -37.99
CA HIS A 312 -23.64 -25.09 -38.66
C HIS A 312 -23.26 -24.27 -39.88
N SER A 313 -23.73 -24.79 -41.01
CA SER A 313 -23.59 -24.27 -42.35
C SER A 313 -24.10 -22.84 -42.48
N VAL A 314 -23.33 -22.09 -43.26
CA VAL A 314 -23.68 -20.87 -43.97
C VAL A 314 -25.07 -20.99 -44.60
N THR A 315 -25.95 -20.04 -44.33
CA THR A 315 -27.08 -19.68 -45.20
C THR A 315 -27.22 -18.16 -45.17
N GLU A 316 -26.84 -17.56 -46.28
CA GLU A 316 -26.94 -16.15 -46.63
C GLU A 316 -28.42 -15.73 -46.73
N PRO A 317 -28.86 -14.64 -46.07
CA PRO A 317 -30.17 -14.04 -46.33
C PRO A 317 -30.08 -13.06 -47.52
N PRO A 318 -31.10 -13.04 -48.40
CA PRO A 318 -31.14 -12.16 -49.56
C PRO A 318 -31.44 -10.68 -49.18
N PRO A 319 -31.10 -9.71 -50.03
CA PRO A 319 -31.32 -8.29 -49.76
C PRO A 319 -32.76 -7.84 -50.13
N GLN A 320 -33.10 -6.59 -49.73
CA GLN A 320 -34.31 -5.79 -50.01
C GLN A 320 -35.33 -5.79 -48.84
N LEU A 321 -35.88 -4.67 -48.36
CA LEU A 321 -36.34 -3.42 -49.01
C LEU A 321 -36.16 -2.20 -48.07
N PRO A 322 -36.26 -0.96 -48.58
CA PRO A 322 -36.12 0.28 -47.80
C PRO A 322 -37.21 0.43 -46.74
N ILE A 323 -36.81 0.76 -45.50
CA ILE A 323 -37.71 1.09 -44.40
C ILE A 323 -38.30 2.48 -44.66
N GLU A 324 -39.61 2.52 -44.87
CA GLU A 324 -40.43 3.73 -44.94
C GLU A 324 -40.53 4.34 -43.53
N VAL A 325 -40.09 5.59 -43.40
CA VAL A 325 -40.09 6.36 -42.15
C VAL A 325 -41.50 6.89 -41.90
N PRO A 326 -42.17 6.54 -40.78
CA PRO A 326 -43.45 7.15 -40.43
C PRO A 326 -43.26 8.61 -39.96
N PRO A 327 -44.20 9.52 -40.26
CA PRO A 327 -44.13 10.91 -39.83
C PRO A 327 -44.31 11.06 -38.31
N PRO A 328 -43.84 12.19 -37.72
CA PRO A 328 -43.87 12.40 -36.28
C PRO A 328 -45.30 12.38 -35.75
N THR A 329 -45.57 11.44 -34.84
CA THR A 329 -46.84 11.37 -34.12
C THR A 329 -46.87 12.44 -33.04
N THR A 330 -47.94 13.22 -33.12
CA THR A 330 -48.46 14.28 -32.27
C THR A 330 -48.35 14.00 -30.77
N GLU A 331 -48.06 15.07 -30.02
CA GLU A 331 -48.02 15.22 -28.57
C GLU A 331 -49.11 14.42 -27.82
N PRO A 332 -48.78 13.66 -26.75
CA PRO A 332 -49.77 13.18 -25.82
C PRO A 332 -50.09 14.26 -24.77
N THR A 333 -51.37 14.62 -24.77
CA THR A 333 -52.10 15.39 -23.78
C THR A 333 -51.76 14.96 -22.34
N THR A 334 -51.49 15.95 -21.49
CA THR A 334 -51.41 15.87 -20.03
C THR A 334 -52.62 15.14 -19.45
N GLU A 335 -52.42 13.88 -19.06
CA GLU A 335 -53.42 13.08 -18.35
C GLU A 335 -53.27 13.30 -16.84
N ALA A 336 -54.40 13.59 -16.19
CA ALA A 336 -54.49 13.93 -14.77
C ALA A 336 -54.09 12.74 -13.87
N PRO A 337 -53.54 12.98 -12.66
CA PRO A 337 -53.12 11.91 -11.76
C PRO A 337 -54.32 11.08 -11.31
N SER A 338 -54.28 9.78 -11.59
CA SER A 338 -55.25 8.80 -11.09
C SER A 338 -55.22 8.75 -9.55
N PRO A 339 -56.38 8.56 -8.89
CA PRO A 339 -56.47 8.49 -7.44
C PRO A 339 -55.74 7.25 -6.91
N ARG A 340 -54.84 7.46 -5.94
CA ARG A 340 -54.13 6.38 -5.23
C ARG A 340 -55.14 5.53 -4.49
N THR A 341 -55.13 4.23 -4.77
CA THR A 341 -55.84 3.20 -4.00
C THR A 341 -55.28 3.18 -2.57
N PRO A 342 -56.11 3.10 -1.53
CA PRO A 342 -55.65 3.08 -0.14
C PRO A 342 -54.87 1.78 0.11
N GLN A 343 -53.60 1.91 0.52
CA GLN A 343 -52.82 0.78 1.02
C GLN A 343 -53.39 0.36 2.38
N GLY A 344 -53.65 -0.95 2.53
CA GLY A 344 -54.18 -1.51 3.76
C GLY A 344 -53.22 -1.30 4.93
N CYS A 345 -53.75 -0.75 6.03
CA CYS A 345 -53.05 -0.57 7.28
C CYS A 345 -52.90 -1.91 8.02
N PHE A 346 -51.71 -2.16 8.58
CA PHE A 346 -51.49 -3.27 9.49
C PHE A 346 -51.62 -2.82 10.96
N PRO A 347 -52.05 -3.72 11.87
CA PRO A 347 -52.55 -3.37 13.21
C PRO A 347 -51.54 -2.75 14.19
N PHE A 348 -50.31 -2.45 13.78
CA PHE A 348 -49.24 -1.96 14.64
C PHE A 348 -48.42 -0.80 14.04
N GLN A 349 -48.91 -0.12 12.99
CA GLN A 349 -48.24 1.06 12.45
C GLN A 349 -48.77 2.33 13.14
N PRO A 350 -47.91 3.11 13.83
CA PRO A 350 -48.24 4.50 14.11
C PRO A 350 -48.28 5.26 12.77
N ASP A 351 -49.27 6.12 12.58
CA ASP A 351 -49.52 6.93 11.37
C ASP A 351 -50.11 6.18 10.14
N CYS A 352 -50.86 5.10 10.40
CA CYS A 352 -51.70 4.41 9.42
C CYS A 352 -53.18 4.69 9.67
#